data_AF-A0A6G3PQT2-F1
#
_entry.id   AF-A0A6G3PQT2-F1
#
_cell.length_a   1.000
_cell.length_b   1.000
_cell.length_c   1.000
_cell.angle_alpha   90.00
_cell.angle_beta   90.00
_cell.angle_gamma   90.00
#
_symmetry.space_group_name_H-M   'P 1'
#
loop_
_entity.id
_entity.type
_entity.pdbx_description
1 polymer ?
#
loop_
_entity_poly.entity_id
_entity_poly.type
_entity_poly.pdbx_seq_one_letter_code
_entity_poly.pdbx_strand_id
1 'polypeptide(L)'
;TGPGAPFLIGVRHHAPSLAAALPALLDAADPDVLLVELPAEFQPWLGWLAHEETEAPVALAAVPADGPGAGPAGERGPAFYPFADFSPELVALRWAARNGVPAVACDLPLADRAWAEGGDGAPTPAPAPGAVSAPASGEGRGLSAALRSRLTGRDGDDLWDRLVETGAPGSTPEALRRAALLTGW
;
A
#
# COMPACT_ATOMS: atom_id res chain seq x y z
N THR A 1 24.26 -6.60 -15.66
CA THR A 1 23.94 -5.42 -14.83
C THR A 1 22.99 -5.92 -13.76
N GLY A 2 23.35 -5.78 -12.48
CA GLY A 2 22.43 -6.18 -11.40
C GLY A 2 21.18 -5.28 -11.41
N PRO A 3 20.06 -5.71 -10.84
CA PRO A 3 18.89 -4.84 -10.73
C PRO A 3 19.30 -3.59 -9.92
N GLY A 4 18.94 -2.41 -10.44
CA GLY A 4 19.00 -1.17 -9.68
C GLY A 4 18.12 -1.25 -8.44
N ALA A 5 18.30 -0.35 -7.48
CA ALA A 5 17.41 -0.27 -6.33
C ALA A 5 15.96 -0.01 -6.82
N PRO A 6 14.93 -0.66 -6.21
CA PRO A 6 13.54 -0.47 -6.63
C PRO A 6 13.10 0.99 -6.43
N PHE A 7 12.32 1.51 -7.38
CA PHE A 7 11.71 2.83 -7.27
C PHE A 7 10.42 2.71 -6.44
N LEU A 8 10.50 3.07 -5.16
CA LEU A 8 9.38 2.93 -4.24
C LEU A 8 8.47 4.17 -4.25
N ILE A 9 7.17 3.92 -4.28
CA ILE A 9 6.12 4.91 -4.12
C ILE A 9 5.23 4.41 -2.98
N GLY A 10 5.36 4.99 -1.79
CA GLY A 10 4.46 4.68 -0.68
C GLY A 10 3.08 5.28 -0.93
N VAL A 11 2.02 4.50 -0.75
CA VAL A 11 0.64 4.89 -1.05
C VAL A 11 -0.27 4.68 0.14
N ARG A 12 -1.41 5.39 0.18
CA ARG A 12 -2.61 4.88 0.84
C ARG A 12 -3.56 4.41 -0.26
N HIS A 13 -4.38 3.38 0.02
CA HIS A 13 -5.36 2.84 -0.93
C HIS A 13 -6.33 3.90 -1.51
N HIS A 14 -6.46 5.03 -0.82
CA HIS A 14 -7.20 6.20 -1.27
C HIS A 14 -6.38 7.47 -1.01
N ALA A 15 -5.66 7.94 -2.02
CA ALA A 15 -4.75 9.08 -1.92
C ALA A 15 -4.88 9.98 -3.16
N PRO A 16 -5.84 10.92 -3.19
CA PRO A 16 -6.13 11.74 -4.38
C PRO A 16 -4.90 12.47 -4.92
N SER A 17 -4.09 13.09 -4.04
CA SER A 17 -2.92 13.85 -4.48
C SER A 17 -1.85 12.96 -5.10
N LEU A 18 -1.61 11.79 -4.50
CA LEU A 18 -0.62 10.87 -5.01
C LEU A 18 -1.11 10.16 -6.28
N ALA A 19 -2.37 9.75 -6.34
CA ALA A 19 -3.00 9.21 -7.53
C ALA A 19 -2.88 10.16 -8.72
N ALA A 20 -3.08 11.47 -8.51
CA ALA A 20 -2.89 12.47 -9.56
C ALA A 20 -1.42 12.63 -10.01
N ALA A 21 -0.46 12.49 -9.09
CA ALA A 21 0.97 12.60 -9.38
C ALA A 21 1.58 11.31 -9.96
N LEU A 22 0.91 10.17 -9.78
CA LEU A 22 1.45 8.84 -10.06
C LEU A 22 1.85 8.62 -11.52
N PRO A 23 1.05 9.03 -12.54
CA PRO A 23 1.46 8.86 -13.93
C PRO A 23 2.80 9.54 -14.23
N ALA A 24 3.00 10.77 -13.74
CA ALA A 24 4.26 11.48 -13.95
C ALA A 24 5.44 10.85 -13.21
N LEU A 25 5.20 10.23 -12.05
CA LEU A 25 6.22 9.45 -11.33
C LEU A 25 6.62 8.20 -12.12
N LEU A 26 5.65 7.48 -12.67
CA LEU A 26 5.89 6.27 -13.45
C LEU A 26 6.54 6.58 -14.80
N ASP A 27 6.11 7.65 -15.49
CA ASP A 27 6.75 8.13 -16.73
C ASP A 27 8.22 8.50 -16.50
N ALA A 28 8.55 9.14 -15.36
CA ALA A 28 9.92 9.51 -15.03
C ALA A 28 10.78 8.32 -14.57
N ALA A 29 10.17 7.32 -13.94
CA ALA A 29 10.86 6.13 -13.46
C ALA A 29 11.15 5.12 -14.58
N ASP A 30 10.35 5.14 -15.66
CA ASP A 30 10.46 4.24 -16.82
C ASP A 30 10.65 2.75 -16.42
N PRO A 31 9.74 2.18 -15.61
CA PRO A 31 9.92 0.84 -15.07
C PRO A 31 9.72 -0.24 -16.13
N ASP A 32 10.63 -1.22 -16.16
CA ASP A 32 10.45 -2.46 -16.95
C ASP A 32 9.29 -3.33 -16.42
N VAL A 33 8.98 -3.25 -15.13
CA VAL A 33 7.93 -4.02 -14.43
C VAL A 33 7.34 -3.18 -13.31
N LEU A 34 6.01 -3.19 -13.18
CA LEU A 34 5.28 -2.59 -12.06
C LEU A 34 4.92 -3.67 -11.03
N LEU A 35 5.36 -3.50 -9.78
CA LEU A 35 4.91 -4.31 -8.65
C LEU A 35 3.81 -3.54 -7.89
N VAL A 36 2.66 -4.16 -7.67
CA VAL A 36 1.53 -3.56 -6.95
C VAL A 36 1.19 -4.39 -5.72
N GLU A 37 1.02 -3.72 -4.57
CA GLU A 37 0.65 -4.35 -3.30
C GLU A 37 -0.82 -4.78 -3.34
N LEU A 38 -1.05 -5.93 -3.97
CA LEU A 38 -2.31 -6.65 -4.04
C LEU A 38 -2.03 -8.13 -3.81
N PRO A 39 -2.94 -8.87 -3.17
CA PRO A 39 -2.76 -10.30 -2.95
C PRO A 39 -2.52 -11.08 -4.24
N ALA A 40 -1.70 -12.12 -4.16
CA ALA A 40 -1.33 -12.95 -5.31
C ALA A 40 -2.55 -13.51 -6.07
N GLU A 41 -3.64 -13.81 -5.38
CA GLU A 41 -4.91 -14.26 -5.98
C GLU A 41 -5.54 -13.25 -6.94
N PHE A 42 -5.17 -11.97 -6.86
CA PHE A 42 -5.67 -10.91 -7.75
C PHE A 42 -4.88 -10.77 -9.04
N GLN A 43 -3.75 -11.46 -9.21
CA GLN A 43 -2.97 -11.45 -10.45
C GLN A 43 -3.80 -11.64 -11.73
N PRO A 44 -4.71 -12.63 -11.85
CA PRO A 44 -5.52 -12.81 -13.07
C PRO A 44 -6.58 -11.70 -13.28
N TRP A 45 -6.86 -10.88 -12.25
CA TRP A 45 -7.85 -9.81 -12.28
C TRP A 45 -7.26 -8.44 -12.63
N LEU A 46 -5.93 -8.27 -12.54
CA LEU A 46 -5.28 -6.97 -12.78
C LEU A 46 -5.59 -6.41 -14.18
N GLY A 47 -5.64 -7.27 -15.20
CA GLY A 47 -5.98 -6.87 -16.57
C GLY A 47 -7.43 -6.37 -16.70
N TRP A 48 -8.37 -6.96 -15.96
CA TRP A 48 -9.76 -6.50 -15.93
C TRP A 48 -9.90 -5.19 -15.17
N LEU A 49 -9.23 -5.04 -14.03
CA LEU A 49 -9.20 -3.77 -13.29
C LEU A 49 -8.64 -2.62 -14.14
N ALA A 50 -7.62 -2.88 -14.94
CA ALA A 50 -7.00 -1.90 -15.83
C ALA A 50 -7.78 -1.64 -17.13
N HIS A 51 -8.81 -2.45 -17.44
CA HIS A 51 -9.52 -2.39 -18.70
C HIS A 51 -10.25 -1.04 -18.86
N GLU A 52 -10.26 -0.50 -20.08
CA GLU A 52 -10.85 0.82 -20.37
C GLU A 52 -12.36 0.89 -20.11
N GLU A 53 -13.06 -0.23 -20.28
CA GLU A 53 -14.49 -0.36 -19.98
C GLU A 53 -14.79 -0.58 -18.49
N THR A 54 -13.77 -0.76 -17.64
CA THR A 54 -13.98 -0.91 -16.19
C THR A 54 -14.06 0.47 -15.54
N GLU A 55 -15.28 0.88 -15.22
CA GLU A 55 -15.59 2.16 -14.57
C GLU A 55 -15.44 2.06 -13.05
N ALA A 56 -14.78 3.04 -12.44
CA ALA A 56 -14.70 3.17 -11.00
C ALA A 56 -15.93 3.95 -10.46
N PRO A 57 -16.40 3.68 -9.23
CA PRO A 57 -15.83 2.76 -8.25
C PRO A 57 -16.13 1.29 -8.56
N VAL A 58 -15.13 0.43 -8.38
CA VAL A 58 -15.22 -1.03 -8.57
C VAL A 58 -14.55 -1.71 -7.38
N ALA A 59 -14.92 -2.95 -7.06
CA ALA A 59 -14.26 -3.71 -6.00
C ALA A 59 -13.99 -5.15 -6.43
N LEU A 60 -12.85 -5.69 -5.99
CA LEU A 60 -12.64 -7.13 -5.96
C LEU A 60 -13.11 -7.68 -4.61
N ALA A 61 -13.81 -8.81 -4.64
CA ALA A 61 -14.22 -9.54 -3.45
C ALA A 61 -13.49 -10.87 -3.41
N ALA A 62 -12.82 -11.15 -2.29
CA ALA A 62 -12.21 -12.44 -2.03
C ALA A 62 -13.01 -13.21 -0.99
N VAL A 63 -13.33 -14.46 -1.31
CA VAL A 63 -14.10 -15.35 -0.43
C VAL A 63 -13.24 -16.58 -0.12
N PRO A 64 -13.09 -16.98 1.15
CA PRO A 64 -12.41 -18.24 1.49
C PRO A 64 -13.09 -19.44 0.83
N ALA A 65 -12.28 -20.35 0.27
CA ALA A 65 -12.78 -21.51 -0.47
C ALA A 65 -13.62 -22.48 0.39
N ASP A 66 -13.33 -22.58 1.69
CA ASP A 66 -13.99 -23.51 2.62
C ASP A 66 -15.28 -22.96 3.25
N GLY A 67 -15.80 -21.83 2.77
CA GLY A 67 -16.91 -21.12 3.42
C GLY A 67 -16.52 -20.58 4.81
N PRO A 68 -17.47 -20.07 5.61
CA PRO A 68 -17.17 -19.69 6.97
C PRO A 68 -16.88 -20.97 7.80
N GLY A 69 -15.60 -21.34 7.92
CA GLY A 69 -15.17 -22.49 8.70
C GLY A 69 -15.50 -22.37 10.20
N ALA A 70 -15.75 -23.49 10.86
CA ALA A 70 -16.07 -23.54 12.30
C ALA A 70 -14.84 -23.40 13.22
N GLY A 71 -13.95 -22.44 12.94
CA GLY A 71 -12.78 -22.11 13.76
C GLY A 71 -12.46 -20.62 13.72
N PRO A 72 -11.53 -20.10 14.54
CA PRO A 72 -11.23 -18.66 14.61
C PRO A 72 -10.71 -18.07 13.27
N ALA A 73 -10.23 -18.90 12.35
CA ALA A 73 -9.88 -18.50 10.98
C ALA A 73 -11.05 -18.60 9.98
N GLY A 74 -12.09 -19.35 10.32
CA GLY A 74 -13.28 -19.55 9.49
C GLY A 74 -14.41 -18.56 9.76
N GLU A 75 -14.22 -17.60 10.66
CA GLU A 75 -15.12 -16.44 10.80
C GLU A 75 -14.77 -15.30 9.83
N ARG A 76 -13.78 -15.49 8.94
CA ARG A 76 -13.42 -14.48 7.94
C ARG A 76 -14.49 -14.44 6.86
N GLY A 77 -15.40 -13.48 6.98
CA GLY A 77 -16.27 -13.07 5.89
C GLY A 77 -15.47 -12.62 4.65
N PRO A 78 -16.15 -12.34 3.54
CA PRO A 78 -15.51 -11.86 2.33
C PRO A 78 -14.66 -10.60 2.61
N ALA A 79 -13.45 -10.57 2.06
CA ALA A 79 -12.61 -9.38 2.04
C ALA A 79 -12.90 -8.56 0.77
N PHE A 80 -13.14 -7.26 0.93
CA PHE A 80 -13.42 -6.36 -0.18
C PHE A 80 -12.26 -5.39 -0.37
N TYR A 81 -11.83 -5.25 -1.62
CA TYR A 81 -10.78 -4.34 -2.06
C TYR A 81 -11.42 -3.32 -3.00
N PRO A 82 -11.90 -2.18 -2.47
CA PRO A 82 -12.50 -1.13 -3.28
C PRO A 82 -11.42 -0.34 -4.01
N PHE A 83 -11.74 0.08 -5.24
CA PHE A 83 -10.92 0.91 -6.09
C PHE A 83 -11.76 2.09 -6.60
N ALA A 84 -11.20 3.28 -6.50
CA ALA A 84 -11.75 4.51 -7.06
C ALA A 84 -10.73 5.16 -8.00
N ASP A 85 -11.12 6.20 -8.75
CA ASP A 85 -10.18 6.94 -9.60
C ASP A 85 -9.05 7.63 -8.81
N PHE A 86 -9.21 7.75 -7.48
CA PHE A 86 -8.19 8.23 -6.55
C PHE A 86 -7.45 7.10 -5.80
N SER A 87 -7.59 5.85 -6.21
CA SER A 87 -6.78 4.73 -5.72
C SER A 87 -5.47 4.65 -6.53
N PRO A 88 -4.30 4.87 -5.91
CA PRO A 88 -3.02 4.79 -6.59
C PRO A 88 -2.80 3.45 -7.31
N GLU A 89 -3.28 2.34 -6.75
CA GLU A 89 -3.20 1.00 -7.34
C GLU A 89 -3.95 0.93 -8.67
N LEU A 90 -5.19 1.44 -8.72
CA LEU A 90 -5.98 1.47 -9.96
C LEU A 90 -5.34 2.40 -11.00
N VAL A 91 -4.82 3.56 -10.58
CA VAL A 91 -4.10 4.47 -11.47
C VAL A 91 -2.84 3.81 -12.04
N ALA A 92 -2.06 3.12 -11.20
CA ALA A 92 -0.84 2.43 -11.62
C ALA A 92 -1.14 1.32 -12.62
N LEU A 93 -2.18 0.50 -12.36
CA LEU A 93 -2.61 -0.57 -13.26
C LEU A 93 -3.06 -0.03 -14.61
N ARG A 94 -3.88 1.03 -14.64
CA ARG A 94 -4.31 1.69 -15.89
C ARG A 94 -3.15 2.36 -16.63
N TRP A 95 -2.18 2.93 -15.92
CA TRP A 95 -0.95 3.47 -16.52
C TRP A 95 -0.13 2.34 -17.16
N ALA A 96 0.08 1.23 -16.45
CA ALA A 96 0.87 0.10 -16.92
C ALA A 96 0.25 -0.52 -18.19
N ALA A 97 -1.08 -0.71 -18.20
CA ALA A 97 -1.80 -1.21 -19.37
C ALA A 97 -1.65 -0.30 -20.59
N ARG A 98 -1.75 1.03 -20.43
CA ARG A 98 -1.59 1.99 -21.53
C ARG A 98 -0.16 2.05 -22.09
N ASN A 99 0.84 1.79 -21.25
CA ASN A 99 2.26 1.86 -21.63
C ASN A 99 2.86 0.49 -21.97
N GLY A 100 2.07 -0.59 -21.91
CA GLY A 100 2.56 -1.95 -22.18
C GLY A 100 3.53 -2.48 -21.12
N VAL A 101 3.53 -1.91 -19.91
CA VAL A 101 4.38 -2.34 -18.79
C VAL A 101 3.69 -3.49 -18.06
N PRO A 102 4.35 -4.63 -17.83
CA PRO A 102 3.77 -5.74 -17.08
C PRO A 102 3.56 -5.37 -15.61
N ALA A 103 2.36 -5.67 -15.09
CA ALA A 103 2.00 -5.49 -13.68
C ALA A 103 1.95 -6.83 -12.94
N VAL A 104 2.51 -6.87 -11.73
CA VAL A 104 2.60 -8.06 -10.88
C VAL A 104 2.08 -7.74 -9.48
N ALA A 105 1.10 -8.53 -9.03
CA ALA A 105 0.63 -8.54 -7.64
C ALA A 105 1.76 -9.06 -6.74
N CYS A 106 2.17 -8.27 -5.76
CA CYS A 106 3.36 -8.52 -4.94
C CYS A 106 3.11 -8.55 -3.43
N ASP A 107 1.89 -8.92 -3.00
CA ASP A 107 1.55 -9.08 -1.59
C ASP A 107 1.38 -10.56 -1.19
N LEU A 108 1.29 -10.81 0.11
CA LEU A 108 1.05 -12.12 0.69
C LEU A 108 -0.27 -12.72 0.18
N PRO A 109 -0.34 -14.05 0.03
CA PRO A 109 -1.60 -14.73 -0.27
C PRO A 109 -2.68 -14.43 0.76
N LEU A 110 -3.94 -14.33 0.34
CA LEU A 110 -5.06 -14.07 1.25
C LEU A 110 -5.21 -15.11 2.37
N ALA A 111 -4.81 -16.36 2.09
CA ALA A 111 -4.84 -17.46 3.03
C ALA A 111 -3.62 -17.52 3.97
N ASP A 112 -2.69 -16.55 3.89
CA ASP A 112 -1.49 -16.55 4.71
C ASP A 112 -1.84 -16.42 6.21
N ARG A 113 -1.10 -17.15 7.05
CA ARG A 113 -1.32 -17.20 8.50
C ARG A 113 -0.91 -15.89 9.18
N ALA A 114 0.00 -15.12 8.58
CA ALA A 114 0.40 -13.80 9.06
C ALA A 114 -0.80 -12.87 9.23
N TRP A 115 -1.82 -13.00 8.37
CA TRP A 115 -3.04 -12.22 8.50
C TRP A 115 -3.83 -12.54 9.78
N ALA A 116 -3.77 -13.78 10.29
CA ALA A 116 -4.46 -14.20 11.51
C ALA A 116 -3.70 -13.84 12.79
N GLU A 117 -2.37 -13.81 12.73
CA GLU A 117 -1.49 -13.46 13.85
C GLU A 117 -1.44 -11.94 14.11
N GLY A 118 -1.79 -11.12 13.11
CA GLY A 118 -1.91 -9.67 13.22
C GLY A 118 -3.27 -9.16 13.75
N GLY A 119 -4.25 -10.04 13.99
CA GLY A 119 -5.53 -9.66 14.58
C GLY A 119 -5.44 -9.50 16.10
N ASP A 120 -5.99 -8.40 16.64
CA ASP A 120 -5.98 -7.98 18.05
C ASP A 120 -6.42 -9.06 19.07
N GLY A 121 -5.56 -10.05 19.35
CA GLY A 121 -5.87 -11.15 20.26
C GLY A 121 -4.69 -12.01 20.71
N ALA A 122 -3.46 -11.74 20.28
CA ALA A 122 -2.29 -12.38 20.86
C ALA A 122 -1.84 -11.60 22.11
N PRO A 123 -1.82 -12.19 23.33
CA PRO A 123 -1.16 -11.55 24.45
C PRO A 123 0.31 -11.37 24.06
N THR A 124 0.77 -10.13 24.06
CA THR A 124 2.18 -9.78 23.88
C THR A 124 2.97 -10.67 24.83
N PRO A 125 3.81 -11.61 24.36
CA PRO A 125 4.67 -12.34 25.27
C PRO A 125 5.56 -11.29 25.93
N ALA A 126 5.45 -11.19 27.25
CA ALA A 126 6.30 -10.29 28.03
C ALA A 126 7.76 -10.53 27.60
N PRO A 127 8.52 -9.48 27.29
CA PRO A 127 9.89 -9.67 26.84
C PRO A 127 10.66 -10.40 27.93
N ALA A 128 11.27 -11.54 27.56
CA ALA A 128 12.21 -12.21 28.42
C ALA A 128 13.33 -11.21 28.79
N PRO A 129 13.70 -11.06 30.07
CA PRO A 129 14.71 -10.11 30.48
C PRO A 129 16.06 -10.53 29.87
N GLY A 130 16.53 -9.80 28.87
CA GLY A 130 17.85 -10.00 28.25
C GLY A 130 17.89 -10.08 26.72
N ALA A 131 16.76 -10.10 26.02
CA ALA A 131 16.76 -10.06 24.55
C ALA A 131 16.96 -8.62 24.05
N VAL A 132 18.22 -8.20 23.95
CA VAL A 132 18.61 -7.02 23.17
C VAL A 132 18.43 -7.36 21.69
N SER A 133 17.23 -7.09 21.16
CA SER A 133 17.05 -6.92 19.72
C SER A 133 17.76 -5.64 19.32
N ALA A 134 18.93 -5.77 18.72
CA ALA A 134 19.65 -4.64 18.15
C ALA A 134 18.73 -3.96 17.12
N PRO A 135 18.48 -2.64 17.23
CA PRO A 135 17.66 -1.95 16.26
C PRO A 135 18.41 -1.93 14.92
N ALA A 136 17.73 -2.38 13.86
CA ALA A 136 18.12 -2.02 12.51
C ALA A 136 18.22 -0.49 12.45
N SER A 137 19.43 -0.01 12.16
CA SER A 137 19.77 1.40 12.02
C SER A 137 18.93 2.03 10.92
N GLY A 138 17.82 2.66 11.31
CA GLY A 138 16.92 3.39 10.45
C GLY A 138 16.83 4.85 10.90
N GLU A 139 17.56 5.72 10.20
CA GLU A 139 17.56 7.17 10.42
C GLU A 139 16.17 7.83 10.26
N GLY A 140 15.21 7.12 9.64
CA GLY A 140 13.84 7.60 9.42
C GLY A 140 12.91 7.56 10.64
N ARG A 141 13.15 6.69 11.63
CA ARG A 141 12.23 6.60 12.78
C ARG A 141 12.30 7.80 13.72
N GLY A 142 13.45 8.49 13.77
CA GLY A 142 13.62 9.69 14.60
C GLY A 142 12.86 10.89 14.05
N LEU A 143 12.95 11.14 12.74
CA LEU A 143 12.30 12.29 12.11
C LEU A 143 10.78 12.14 12.09
N SER A 144 10.25 11.00 11.63
CA SER A 144 8.79 10.79 11.59
C SER A 144 8.18 10.82 13.01
N ALA A 145 8.87 10.28 14.02
CA ALA A 145 8.45 10.40 15.42
C ALA A 145 8.49 11.84 15.93
N ALA A 146 9.55 12.60 15.62
CA ALA A 146 9.68 14.00 16.00
C ALA A 146 8.60 14.88 15.32
N LEU A 147 8.28 14.61 14.06
CA LEU A 147 7.18 15.27 13.35
C LEU A 147 5.84 14.95 14.02
N ARG A 148 5.54 13.66 14.27
CA ARG A 148 4.31 13.23 14.96
C ARG A 148 4.14 13.90 16.33
N SER A 149 5.22 14.05 17.11
CA SER A 149 5.17 14.70 18.42
C SER A 149 4.76 16.18 18.40
N ARG A 150 4.79 16.82 17.21
CA ARG A 150 4.39 18.23 17.02
C ARG A 150 3.03 18.38 16.35
N LEU A 151 2.42 17.28 15.93
CA LEU A 151 1.09 17.30 15.33
C LEU A 151 0.02 17.29 16.42
N THR A 152 -1.06 18.03 16.17
CA THR A 152 -2.25 18.05 17.03
C THR A 152 -3.44 17.57 16.21
N GLY A 153 -4.05 16.44 16.57
CA GLY A 153 -5.20 15.87 15.87
C GLY A 153 -5.31 14.36 16.08
N ARG A 154 -5.88 13.62 15.12
CA ARG A 154 -6.17 12.18 15.27
C ARG A 154 -4.90 11.35 15.11
N ASP A 155 -4.75 10.33 15.93
CA ASP A 155 -3.62 9.41 15.84
C ASP A 155 -3.58 8.72 14.46
N GLY A 156 -2.43 8.73 13.80
CA GLY A 156 -2.15 8.00 12.55
C GLY A 156 -2.33 8.78 11.25
N ASP A 157 -3.43 9.52 11.07
CA ASP A 157 -3.79 10.17 9.80
C ASP A 157 -3.25 11.59 9.64
N ASP A 158 -3.04 12.27 10.76
CA ASP A 158 -2.64 13.66 10.84
C ASP A 158 -1.34 14.02 10.11
N LEU A 159 -0.43 13.06 9.98
CA LEU A 159 0.86 13.26 9.31
C LEU A 159 0.71 13.16 7.79
N TRP A 160 -0.07 12.18 7.29
CA TRP A 160 -0.36 12.02 5.86
C TRP A 160 -1.11 13.23 5.32
N ASP A 161 -2.20 13.61 5.99
CA ASP A 161 -3.04 14.73 5.55
C ASP A 161 -2.25 16.04 5.47
N ARG A 162 -1.33 16.29 6.42
CA ARG A 162 -0.55 17.53 6.43
C ARG A 162 0.62 17.53 5.45
N LEU A 163 1.33 16.42 5.30
CA LEU A 163 2.55 16.38 4.49
C LEU A 163 2.31 15.97 3.03
N VAL A 164 1.28 15.16 2.79
CA VAL A 164 0.96 14.64 1.46
C VAL A 164 -0.22 15.41 0.87
N GLU A 165 -1.41 15.31 1.45
CA GLU A 165 -2.62 15.86 0.81
C GLU A 165 -2.66 17.39 0.84
N THR A 166 -2.45 18.00 2.01
CA THR A 166 -2.45 19.47 2.17
C THR A 166 -1.27 20.11 1.45
N GLY A 167 -0.12 19.42 1.41
CA GLY A 167 1.11 19.88 0.77
C GLY A 167 1.13 19.70 -0.75
N ALA A 168 0.16 19.00 -1.34
CA ALA A 168 0.17 18.65 -2.76
C ALA A 168 0.07 19.83 -3.73
N PRO A 169 -0.78 20.85 -3.50
CA PRO A 169 -0.90 21.95 -4.44
C PRO A 169 0.44 22.68 -4.66
N GLY A 170 0.92 22.69 -5.91
CA GLY A 170 2.20 23.31 -6.29
C GLY A 170 3.45 22.46 -5.97
N SER A 171 3.30 21.28 -5.37
CA SER A 171 4.41 20.35 -5.16
C SER A 171 4.75 19.58 -6.43
N THR A 172 6.03 19.26 -6.60
CA THR A 172 6.47 18.34 -7.66
C THR A 172 6.06 16.89 -7.32
N PRO A 173 5.86 16.02 -8.32
CA PRO A 173 5.58 14.60 -8.07
C PRO A 173 6.63 13.93 -7.17
N GLU A 174 7.91 14.24 -7.36
CA GLU A 174 9.00 13.69 -6.54
C GLU A 174 8.98 14.21 -5.08
N ALA A 175 8.50 15.43 -4.85
CA ALA A 175 8.28 15.92 -3.48
C ALA A 175 7.15 15.15 -2.79
N LEU A 176 6.06 14.90 -3.51
CA LEU A 176 4.94 14.08 -3.03
C LEU A 176 5.35 12.65 -2.71
N ARG A 177 6.11 11.99 -3.60
CA ARG A 177 6.64 10.65 -3.38
C ARG A 177 7.48 10.57 -2.11
N ARG A 178 8.39 11.54 -1.92
CA ARG A 178 9.24 11.59 -0.72
C ARG A 178 8.42 11.87 0.54
N ALA A 179 7.41 12.73 0.48
CA ALA A 179 6.52 12.96 1.61
C ALA A 179 5.78 11.68 2.01
N ALA A 180 5.19 10.96 1.05
CA ALA A 180 4.51 9.69 1.30
C ALA A 180 5.45 8.63 1.90
N LEU A 181 6.69 8.54 1.42
CA LEU A 181 7.71 7.66 2.00
C LEU A 181 8.20 8.08 3.41
N LEU A 182 7.83 9.24 3.91
CA LEU A 182 8.17 9.68 5.27
C LEU A 182 7.03 9.43 6.26
N THR A 183 5.79 9.43 5.79
CA THR A 183 4.59 9.40 6.64
C THR A 183 4.17 7.98 7.04
N GLY A 184 4.58 6.99 6.26
CA GLY A 184 4.09 5.61 6.34
C GLY A 184 3.00 5.38 5.29
N TRP A 185 3.08 4.22 4.66
CA TRP A 185 2.17 3.73 3.63
C TRP A 185 1.61 2.40 4.10
#